data_AF-A0A9X2D0X3-F1
#
_entry.id   AF-A0A9X2D0X3-F1
#
_cell.length_a   1.000
_cell.length_b   1.000
_cell.length_c   1.000
_cell.angle_alpha   90.00
_cell.angle_beta   90.00
_cell.angle_gamma   90.00
#
_symmetry.space_group_name_H-M   'P 1'
#
loop_
_entity.id
_entity.type
_entity.pdbx_description
1 polymer ?
#
loop_
_entity_poly.entity_id
_entity_poly.type
_entity_poly.pdbx_seq_one_letter_code
_entity_poly.pdbx_strand_id
1 'polypeptide(L)'
;MSDLDRFRDAQLKEVDGYAQAEREITAGKKRTHWIWYILPQLGILGFSAPSQYYGIANFEEACDYLRDETLFKNYYKIIKIIESQLSSHPNLRLDQLMGQPDDLKLLSSLTLFREAASFLDSQITNPKNDFKDLKIRCDHIFALVAKQHYYPCMQTESYLQSASRPSITIKPQEIKTPPAKPSVVRPKTTFFEPPVIHTPPIPDVPLVVHTLPIPDKNPVVPDNTALDAPPVIPIKTEQDEISAPLTPVEDTEPEVLSPLIPSLEGYIEMRRNEWSFHYNFLGVMSLIYLIMDAISGSDHFHEKNRDVKISAATKLKQLLDPTAPQLNAPLTSVERAALSEGRLGGLVAEHGSLEQLIQNAPEKQIIEDNSIHPFNF
;
A
#
# COMPACT_ATOMS: atom_id res chain seq x y z
N MET A 1 -6.11 -34.90 13.90
CA MET A 1 -6.30 -34.46 12.50
C MET A 1 -5.67 -33.08 12.41
N SER A 2 -4.77 -32.89 11.45
CA SER A 2 -3.91 -31.70 11.43
C SER A 2 -4.77 -30.49 11.13
N ASP A 3 -4.49 -29.35 11.79
CA ASP A 3 -5.26 -28.11 11.63
C ASP A 3 -5.39 -27.69 10.15
N LEU A 4 -4.44 -28.13 9.32
CA LEU A 4 -4.38 -27.83 7.88
C LEU A 4 -5.40 -28.56 7.00
N ASP A 5 -6.14 -29.55 7.52
CA ASP A 5 -7.18 -30.27 6.75
C ASP A 5 -8.21 -29.30 6.15
N ARG A 6 -8.51 -28.20 6.86
CA ARG A 6 -9.42 -27.16 6.36
C ARG A 6 -8.96 -26.57 5.02
N PHE A 7 -7.65 -26.36 4.83
CA PHE A 7 -7.10 -25.86 3.58
C PHE A 7 -7.18 -26.91 2.49
N ARG A 8 -6.74 -28.14 2.77
CA ARG A 8 -6.77 -29.25 1.80
C ARG A 8 -8.19 -29.49 1.27
N ASP A 9 -9.16 -29.61 2.18
CA ASP A 9 -10.56 -29.82 1.82
C ASP A 9 -11.14 -28.68 0.97
N ALA A 10 -10.73 -27.44 1.25
CA ALA A 10 -11.19 -26.28 0.49
C ALA A 10 -10.57 -26.22 -0.91
N GLN A 11 -9.28 -26.58 -1.04
CA GLN A 11 -8.58 -26.62 -2.32
C GLN A 11 -9.06 -27.74 -3.24
N LEU A 12 -9.65 -28.80 -2.71
CA LEU A 12 -10.21 -29.92 -3.49
C LEU A 12 -11.58 -29.64 -4.13
N LYS A 13 -12.24 -28.51 -3.81
CA LYS A 13 -13.56 -28.18 -4.38
C LYS A 13 -13.48 -27.96 -5.89
N GLU A 14 -14.47 -28.45 -6.64
CA GLU A 14 -14.47 -28.32 -8.11
C GLU A 14 -14.76 -26.89 -8.60
N VAL A 15 -15.64 -26.18 -7.90
CA VAL A 15 -16.18 -24.88 -8.36
C VAL A 15 -15.30 -23.71 -7.98
N ASP A 16 -14.73 -23.73 -6.77
CA ASP A 16 -13.92 -22.65 -6.19
C ASP A 16 -12.66 -23.20 -5.49
N GLY A 17 -12.20 -24.40 -5.84
CA GLY A 17 -10.93 -24.94 -5.34
C GLY A 17 -9.74 -24.54 -6.21
N TYR A 18 -8.62 -25.23 -6.00
CA TYR A 18 -7.33 -24.89 -6.59
C TYR A 18 -7.35 -24.89 -8.12
N ALA A 19 -7.99 -25.89 -8.74
CA ALA A 19 -8.06 -25.98 -10.19
C ALA A 19 -8.78 -24.78 -10.82
N GLN A 20 -9.79 -24.20 -10.14
CA GLN A 20 -10.45 -22.98 -10.60
C GLN A 20 -9.56 -21.76 -10.40
N ALA A 21 -8.91 -21.62 -9.23
CA ALA A 21 -7.99 -20.52 -8.96
C ALA A 21 -6.85 -20.47 -9.99
N GLU A 22 -6.26 -21.62 -10.31
CA GLU A 22 -5.23 -21.75 -11.33
C GLU A 22 -5.73 -21.26 -12.70
N ARG A 23 -6.92 -21.71 -13.14
CA ARG A 23 -7.52 -21.28 -14.42
C ARG A 23 -7.74 -19.77 -14.47
N GLU A 24 -8.26 -19.18 -13.41
CA GLU A 24 -8.59 -17.75 -13.35
C GLU A 24 -7.35 -16.86 -13.40
N ILE A 25 -6.34 -17.17 -12.59
CA ILE A 25 -5.10 -16.39 -12.57
C ILE A 25 -4.30 -16.61 -13.87
N THR A 26 -4.32 -17.81 -14.44
CA THR A 26 -3.74 -18.05 -15.77
C THR A 26 -4.45 -17.22 -16.85
N ALA A 27 -5.76 -17.00 -16.71
CA ALA A 27 -6.53 -16.10 -17.58
C ALA A 27 -6.36 -14.61 -17.24
N GLY A 28 -5.46 -14.26 -16.31
CA GLY A 28 -5.12 -12.89 -15.95
C GLY A 28 -6.13 -12.18 -15.04
N LYS A 29 -7.14 -12.89 -14.50
CA LYS A 29 -8.12 -12.28 -13.60
C LYS A 29 -8.84 -13.28 -12.70
N LYS A 30 -8.74 -13.05 -11.39
CA LYS A 30 -9.55 -13.68 -10.35
C LYS A 30 -11.04 -13.35 -10.50
N ARG A 31 -11.91 -14.34 -10.30
CA ARG A 31 -13.37 -14.23 -10.46
C ARG A 31 -14.18 -14.89 -9.34
N THR A 32 -13.68 -15.96 -8.72
CA THR A 32 -14.43 -16.74 -7.72
C THR A 32 -13.84 -16.66 -6.30
N HIS A 33 -14.51 -17.27 -5.33
CA HIS A 33 -14.33 -17.03 -3.90
C HIS A 33 -13.31 -17.97 -3.23
N TRP A 34 -12.06 -17.97 -3.71
CA TRP A 34 -11.03 -18.91 -3.23
C TRP A 34 -9.86 -18.27 -2.46
N ILE A 35 -9.85 -16.94 -2.32
CA ILE A 35 -8.69 -16.20 -1.80
C ILE A 35 -8.19 -16.73 -0.45
N TRP A 36 -9.11 -17.04 0.47
CA TRP A 36 -8.77 -17.31 1.87
C TRP A 36 -8.01 -18.62 2.09
N TYR A 37 -8.15 -19.61 1.21
CA TYR A 37 -7.54 -20.94 1.40
C TYR A 37 -6.55 -21.32 0.31
N ILE A 38 -6.38 -20.48 -0.71
CA ILE A 38 -5.32 -20.60 -1.72
C ILE A 38 -4.17 -19.64 -1.38
N LEU A 39 -4.49 -18.41 -0.96
CA LEU A 39 -3.56 -17.37 -0.53
C LEU A 39 -3.93 -16.89 0.88
N PRO A 40 -3.80 -17.77 1.90
CA PRO A 40 -4.24 -17.44 3.25
C PRO A 40 -3.35 -16.34 3.87
N GLN A 41 -3.94 -15.56 4.77
CA GLN A 41 -3.25 -14.53 5.55
C GLN A 41 -3.44 -14.80 7.04
N LEU A 42 -2.76 -14.04 7.90
CA LEU A 42 -2.99 -14.10 9.35
C LEU A 42 -4.47 -13.85 9.70
N GLY A 43 -5.05 -14.71 10.54
CA GLY A 43 -6.46 -14.64 10.91
C GLY A 43 -6.86 -13.33 11.58
N ILE A 44 -5.92 -12.70 12.31
CA ILE A 44 -6.13 -11.40 12.96
C ILE A 44 -6.42 -10.25 11.99
N LEU A 45 -6.11 -10.41 10.70
CA LEU A 45 -6.35 -9.40 9.66
C LEU A 45 -7.76 -9.50 9.05
N GLY A 46 -8.49 -10.59 9.34
CA GLY A 46 -9.75 -10.92 8.71
C GLY A 46 -10.96 -10.77 9.64
N PHE A 47 -11.96 -9.99 9.21
CA PHE A 47 -13.22 -9.86 9.97
C PHE A 47 -14.35 -10.75 9.46
N SER A 48 -14.25 -11.24 8.21
CA SER A 48 -15.28 -12.14 7.65
C SER A 48 -15.13 -13.55 8.20
N ALA A 49 -16.24 -14.27 8.34
CA ALA A 49 -16.21 -15.66 8.82
C ALA A 49 -15.26 -16.56 7.99
N PRO A 50 -15.20 -16.48 6.63
CA PRO A 50 -14.20 -17.20 5.85
C PRO A 50 -12.75 -16.76 6.13
N SER A 51 -12.51 -15.46 6.35
CA SER A 51 -11.16 -14.97 6.67
C SER A 51 -10.69 -15.39 8.06
N GLN A 52 -11.59 -15.54 9.02
CA GLN A 52 -11.27 -16.07 10.35
C GLN A 52 -11.07 -17.58 10.30
N TYR A 53 -11.95 -18.31 9.60
CA TYR A 53 -11.87 -19.77 9.51
C TYR A 53 -10.61 -20.27 8.78
N TYR A 54 -10.29 -19.66 7.63
CA TYR A 54 -9.10 -20.00 6.86
C TYR A 54 -7.89 -19.11 7.19
N GLY A 55 -8.00 -18.27 8.23
CA GLY A 55 -6.88 -17.48 8.71
C GLY A 55 -5.77 -18.38 9.26
N ILE A 56 -4.53 -18.05 8.95
CA ILE A 56 -3.36 -18.64 9.62
C ILE A 56 -3.31 -18.08 11.05
N ALA A 57 -3.29 -18.95 12.04
CA ALA A 57 -3.35 -18.59 13.45
C ALA A 57 -2.07 -17.89 13.91
N ASN A 58 -0.91 -18.37 13.46
CA ASN A 58 0.40 -17.88 13.86
C ASN A 58 1.51 -18.27 12.87
N PHE A 59 2.74 -17.85 13.15
CA PHE A 59 3.89 -18.12 12.30
C PHE A 59 4.26 -19.61 12.20
N GLU A 60 4.04 -20.40 13.26
CA GLU A 60 4.29 -21.84 13.25
C GLU A 60 3.35 -22.55 12.27
N GLU A 61 2.07 -22.19 12.25
CA GLU A 61 1.12 -22.72 11.29
C GLU A 61 1.47 -22.32 9.84
N ALA A 62 1.98 -21.10 9.61
CA ALA A 62 2.49 -20.70 8.30
C ALA A 62 3.65 -21.61 7.85
N CYS A 63 4.54 -21.96 8.77
CA CYS A 63 5.63 -22.90 8.51
C CYS A 63 5.09 -24.30 8.20
N ASP A 64 4.11 -24.79 8.97
CA ASP A 64 3.50 -26.09 8.75
C ASP A 64 2.73 -26.17 7.42
N TYR A 65 2.06 -25.09 7.02
CA TYR A 65 1.43 -24.96 5.71
C TYR A 65 2.46 -25.12 4.57
N LEU A 66 3.65 -24.52 4.70
CA LEU A 66 4.72 -24.67 3.71
C LEU A 66 5.43 -26.04 3.77
N ARG A 67 5.45 -26.71 4.93
CA ARG A 67 6.00 -28.07 5.03
C ARG A 67 5.09 -29.12 4.39
N ASP A 68 3.78 -28.87 4.37
CA ASP A 68 2.83 -29.74 3.69
C ASP A 68 3.10 -29.77 2.18
N GLU A 69 3.32 -30.97 1.64
CA GLU A 69 3.71 -31.18 0.24
C GLU A 69 2.64 -30.69 -0.76
N THR A 70 1.36 -30.91 -0.46
CA THR A 70 0.27 -30.55 -1.37
C THR A 70 0.00 -29.05 -1.32
N LEU A 71 -0.09 -28.48 -0.12
CA LEU A 71 -0.34 -27.05 0.07
C LEU A 71 0.83 -26.21 -0.44
N PHE A 72 2.07 -26.63 -0.20
CA PHE A 72 3.25 -25.97 -0.78
C PHE A 72 3.22 -26.00 -2.30
N LYS A 73 3.03 -27.19 -2.91
CA LYS A 73 2.98 -27.34 -4.36
C LYS A 73 1.96 -26.39 -4.98
N ASN A 74 0.77 -26.32 -4.38
CA ASN A 74 -0.32 -25.47 -4.85
C ASN A 74 0.02 -23.98 -4.70
N TYR A 75 0.47 -23.57 -3.51
CA TYR A 75 0.87 -22.19 -3.22
C TYR A 75 2.01 -21.72 -4.13
N TYR A 76 3.09 -22.49 -4.20
CA TYR A 76 4.23 -22.22 -5.06
C TYR A 76 3.82 -22.07 -6.53
N LYS A 77 2.99 -22.98 -7.04
CA LYS A 77 2.54 -22.93 -8.43
C LYS A 77 1.63 -21.71 -8.70
N ILE A 78 0.72 -21.33 -7.79
CA ILE A 78 -0.10 -20.13 -8.02
C ILE A 78 0.74 -18.85 -7.95
N ILE A 79 1.74 -18.78 -7.06
CA ILE A 79 2.69 -17.66 -6.99
C ILE A 79 3.48 -17.52 -8.29
N LYS A 80 3.93 -18.63 -8.90
CA LYS A 80 4.59 -18.61 -10.21
C LYS A 80 3.72 -18.04 -11.31
N ILE A 81 2.43 -18.40 -11.32
CA ILE A 81 1.50 -17.90 -12.33
C ILE A 81 1.27 -16.41 -12.12
N ILE A 82 1.10 -15.94 -10.88
CA ILE A 82 0.97 -14.51 -10.55
C ILE A 82 2.20 -13.72 -11.01
N GLU A 83 3.40 -14.18 -10.63
CA GLU A 83 4.66 -13.57 -11.04
C GLU A 83 4.77 -13.50 -12.58
N SER A 84 4.43 -14.58 -13.28
CA SER A 84 4.43 -14.62 -14.74
C SER A 84 3.42 -13.64 -15.35
N GLN A 85 2.21 -13.54 -14.81
CA GLN A 85 1.20 -12.60 -15.31
C GLN A 85 1.67 -11.15 -15.19
N LEU A 86 2.22 -10.78 -14.03
CA LEU A 86 2.73 -9.45 -13.76
C LEU A 86 3.98 -9.12 -14.58
N SER A 87 4.87 -10.09 -14.80
CA SER A 87 6.09 -9.89 -15.59
C SER A 87 5.79 -9.78 -17.09
N SER A 88 4.87 -10.59 -17.61
CA SER A 88 4.53 -10.60 -19.04
C SER A 88 3.64 -9.44 -19.46
N HIS A 89 2.95 -8.79 -18.52
CA HIS A 89 2.05 -7.68 -18.80
C HIS A 89 2.38 -6.47 -17.90
N PRO A 90 3.36 -5.62 -18.27
CA PRO A 90 3.82 -4.50 -17.44
C PRO A 90 2.74 -3.49 -17.05
N ASN A 91 1.64 -3.43 -17.81
CA ASN A 91 0.50 -2.53 -17.58
C ASN A 91 -0.64 -3.18 -16.78
N LEU A 92 -0.55 -4.48 -16.46
CA LEU A 92 -1.57 -5.18 -15.68
C LEU A 92 -1.49 -4.71 -14.22
N ARG A 93 -2.58 -4.12 -13.73
CA ARG A 93 -2.64 -3.69 -12.33
C ARG A 93 -2.98 -4.86 -11.39
N LEU A 94 -2.42 -4.85 -10.18
CA LEU A 94 -2.64 -5.92 -9.20
C LEU A 94 -4.12 -6.10 -8.83
N ASP A 95 -4.85 -4.99 -8.72
CA ASP A 95 -6.30 -4.98 -8.46
C ASP A 95 -7.12 -5.44 -9.68
N GLN A 96 -6.58 -5.36 -10.90
CA GLN A 96 -7.22 -5.95 -12.08
C GLN A 96 -7.05 -7.47 -12.09
N LEU A 97 -5.86 -7.95 -11.68
CA LEU A 97 -5.56 -9.37 -11.57
C LEU A 97 -6.31 -10.03 -10.42
N MET A 98 -6.29 -9.44 -9.22
CA MET A 98 -6.84 -10.04 -8.01
C MET A 98 -8.25 -9.54 -7.66
N GLY A 99 -8.62 -8.33 -8.07
CA GLY A 99 -9.80 -7.63 -7.56
C GLY A 99 -9.55 -7.06 -6.15
N GLN A 100 -10.31 -6.03 -5.79
CA GLN A 100 -10.33 -5.51 -4.42
C GLN A 100 -11.38 -6.25 -3.58
N PRO A 101 -11.10 -6.61 -2.32
CA PRO A 101 -9.89 -6.31 -1.54
C PRO A 101 -8.82 -7.43 -1.59
N ASP A 102 -8.87 -8.31 -2.60
CA ASP A 102 -8.05 -9.53 -2.65
C ASP A 102 -6.60 -9.28 -3.09
N ASP A 103 -6.34 -8.14 -3.74
CA ASP A 103 -5.02 -7.55 -3.93
C ASP A 103 -4.27 -7.39 -2.61
N LEU A 104 -4.93 -6.85 -1.58
CA LEU A 104 -4.33 -6.68 -0.26
C LEU A 104 -4.13 -8.01 0.46
N LYS A 105 -5.07 -8.95 0.28
CA LYS A 105 -4.95 -10.30 0.84
C LYS A 105 -3.76 -11.05 0.26
N LEU A 106 -3.51 -10.90 -1.04
CA LEU A 106 -2.32 -11.42 -1.69
C LEU A 106 -1.05 -10.85 -1.05
N LEU A 107 -0.97 -9.53 -0.82
CA LEU A 107 0.21 -8.92 -0.19
C LEU A 107 0.41 -9.43 1.23
N SER A 108 -0.65 -9.53 2.04
CA SER A 108 -0.57 -10.14 3.38
C SER A 108 -0.08 -11.58 3.34
N SER A 109 -0.59 -12.39 2.41
CA SER A 109 -0.16 -13.77 2.19
C SER A 109 1.32 -13.84 1.78
N LEU A 110 1.74 -13.06 0.77
CA LEU A 110 3.11 -13.02 0.29
C LEU A 110 4.08 -12.62 1.39
N THR A 111 3.75 -11.61 2.20
CA THR A 111 4.59 -11.19 3.33
C THR A 111 4.74 -12.32 4.34
N LEU A 112 3.65 -12.95 4.76
CA LEU A 112 3.69 -14.05 5.73
C LEU A 112 4.54 -15.22 5.23
N PHE A 113 4.27 -15.68 3.99
CA PHE A 113 4.92 -16.87 3.46
C PHE A 113 6.34 -16.61 2.94
N ARG A 114 6.70 -15.37 2.59
CA ARG A 114 8.10 -14.99 2.34
C ARG A 114 8.93 -15.20 3.60
N GLU A 115 8.47 -14.71 4.75
CA GLU A 115 9.20 -14.86 6.01
C GLU A 115 9.22 -16.32 6.49
N ALA A 116 8.11 -17.05 6.34
CA ALA A 116 8.08 -18.48 6.67
C ALA A 116 9.03 -19.30 5.79
N ALA A 117 9.07 -19.02 4.48
CA ALA A 117 10.00 -19.67 3.55
C ALA A 117 11.46 -19.33 3.89
N SER A 118 11.77 -18.06 4.18
CA SER A 118 13.10 -17.61 4.62
C SER A 118 13.56 -18.34 5.89
N PHE A 119 12.67 -18.45 6.88
CA PHE A 119 12.93 -19.21 8.10
C PHE A 119 13.19 -20.68 7.80
N LEU A 120 12.31 -21.36 7.06
CA LEU A 120 12.47 -22.79 6.75
C LEU A 120 13.73 -23.10 5.95
N ASP A 121 14.09 -22.26 4.98
CA ASP A 121 15.34 -22.39 4.21
C ASP A 121 16.58 -22.32 5.10
N SER A 122 16.56 -21.46 6.12
CA SER A 122 17.67 -21.34 7.10
C SER A 122 17.78 -22.53 8.06
N GLN A 123 16.70 -23.28 8.27
CA GLN A 123 16.63 -24.33 9.30
C GLN A 123 16.82 -25.75 8.72
N ILE A 124 16.62 -25.95 7.42
CA ILE A 124 16.54 -27.28 6.81
C ILE A 124 17.64 -27.47 5.77
N THR A 125 18.57 -28.41 6.02
CA THR A 125 19.75 -28.64 5.17
C THR A 125 19.44 -29.35 3.84
N ASN A 126 18.28 -30.00 3.70
CA ASN A 126 17.83 -30.63 2.45
C ASN A 126 16.29 -30.65 2.38
N PRO A 127 15.65 -29.51 2.10
CA PRO A 127 14.19 -29.42 2.13
C PRO A 127 13.58 -30.14 0.93
N LYS A 128 12.47 -30.84 1.15
CA LYS A 128 11.67 -31.42 0.05
C LYS A 128 11.05 -30.35 -0.86
N ASN A 129 10.76 -29.19 -0.27
CA ASN A 129 10.09 -28.07 -0.90
C ASN A 129 11.11 -26.94 -1.14
N ASP A 130 11.04 -26.27 -2.29
CA ASP A 130 11.98 -25.20 -2.64
C ASP A 130 11.60 -23.86 -1.99
N PHE A 131 11.86 -23.75 -0.68
CA PHE A 131 11.57 -22.55 0.10
C PHE A 131 12.37 -21.33 -0.39
N LYS A 132 13.61 -21.57 -0.83
CA LYS A 132 14.48 -20.53 -1.39
C LYS A 132 13.87 -19.89 -2.62
N ASP A 133 13.44 -20.69 -3.60
CA ASP A 133 12.81 -20.16 -4.81
C ASP A 133 11.46 -19.50 -4.50
N LEU A 134 10.66 -20.06 -3.57
CA LEU A 134 9.43 -19.40 -3.14
C LEU A 134 9.69 -17.98 -2.59
N LYS A 135 10.70 -17.82 -1.73
CA LYS A 135 11.09 -16.51 -1.19
C LYS A 135 11.48 -15.54 -2.32
N ILE A 136 12.33 -15.99 -3.25
CA ILE A 136 12.79 -15.18 -4.38
C ILE A 136 11.61 -14.68 -5.22
N ARG A 137 10.62 -15.55 -5.49
CA ARG A 137 9.43 -15.17 -6.25
C ARG A 137 8.56 -14.16 -5.53
N CYS A 138 8.39 -14.30 -4.21
CA CYS A 138 7.71 -13.28 -3.42
C CYS A 138 8.41 -11.91 -3.55
N ASP A 139 9.75 -11.88 -3.45
CA ASP A 139 10.54 -10.66 -3.61
C ASP A 139 10.40 -10.04 -5.01
N HIS A 140 10.37 -10.87 -6.06
CA HIS A 140 10.12 -10.40 -7.42
C HIS A 140 8.71 -9.83 -7.60
N ILE A 141 7.68 -10.48 -7.05
CA ILE A 141 6.31 -9.95 -7.12
C ILE A 141 6.26 -8.59 -6.44
N PHE A 142 6.85 -8.43 -5.25
CA PHE A 142 6.92 -7.12 -4.59
C PHE A 142 7.61 -6.06 -5.45
N ALA A 143 8.73 -6.39 -6.09
CA ALA A 143 9.42 -5.47 -7.00
C ALA A 143 8.57 -5.07 -8.21
N LEU A 144 7.80 -6.00 -8.78
CA LEU A 144 6.90 -5.74 -9.92
C LEU A 144 5.75 -4.81 -9.53
N VAL A 145 5.14 -5.01 -8.35
CA VAL A 145 3.96 -4.25 -7.91
C VAL A 145 4.29 -2.94 -7.19
N ALA A 146 5.56 -2.72 -6.80
CA ALA A 146 6.00 -1.48 -6.16
C ALA A 146 5.74 -0.23 -7.02
N LYS A 147 5.83 -0.37 -8.35
CA LYS A 147 5.51 0.71 -9.31
C LYS A 147 4.03 1.14 -9.27
N GLN A 148 3.18 0.29 -8.70
CA GLN A 148 1.75 0.53 -8.53
C GLN A 148 1.41 0.91 -7.07
N HIS A 149 2.42 1.26 -6.26
CA HIS A 149 2.29 1.61 -4.84
C HIS A 149 1.79 0.49 -3.93
N TYR A 150 2.03 -0.77 -4.32
CA TYR A 150 1.85 -1.91 -3.42
C TYR A 150 3.16 -2.29 -2.74
N TYR A 151 3.07 -2.57 -1.44
CA TYR A 151 4.21 -2.89 -0.58
C TYR A 151 3.88 -4.14 0.27
N PRO A 152 4.89 -4.78 0.88
CA PRO A 152 4.66 -5.78 1.91
C PRO A 152 3.65 -5.29 2.98
N CYS A 153 2.84 -6.21 3.50
CA CYS A 153 1.79 -5.88 4.46
C CYS A 153 2.38 -5.53 5.83
N MET A 154 2.37 -4.25 6.17
CA MET A 154 2.90 -3.72 7.43
C MET A 154 2.34 -4.43 8.67
N GLN A 155 1.03 -4.72 8.73
CA GLN A 155 0.45 -5.43 9.89
C GLN A 155 0.99 -6.85 10.04
N THR A 156 1.27 -7.52 8.92
CA THR A 156 1.88 -8.86 8.93
C THR A 156 3.32 -8.76 9.42
N GLU A 157 4.09 -7.78 8.95
CA GLU A 157 5.48 -7.56 9.41
C GLU A 157 5.54 -7.22 10.90
N SER A 158 4.67 -6.33 11.39
CA SER A 158 4.60 -5.99 12.82
C SER A 158 4.28 -7.21 13.68
N TYR A 159 3.35 -8.06 13.23
CA TYR A 159 3.04 -9.31 13.93
C TYR A 159 4.28 -10.20 14.02
N LEU A 160 4.99 -10.42 12.92
CA LEU A 160 6.17 -11.28 12.87
C LEU A 160 7.33 -10.75 13.72
N GLN A 161 7.53 -9.44 13.75
CA GLN A 161 8.53 -8.78 14.62
C GLN A 161 8.18 -8.95 16.11
N SER A 162 6.90 -8.82 16.46
CA SER A 162 6.43 -8.98 17.85
C SER A 162 6.51 -10.43 18.34
N ALA A 163 6.27 -11.40 17.45
CA ALA A 163 6.39 -12.83 17.75
C ALA A 163 7.86 -13.26 17.94
N SER A 164 8.82 -12.49 17.45
CA SER A 164 10.26 -12.77 17.52
C SER A 164 10.96 -12.24 18.79
N ARG A 165 10.23 -11.58 19.71
CA ARG A 165 10.74 -11.15 21.02
C ARG A 165 10.03 -11.92 22.14
N PRO A 166 10.74 -12.69 22.99
CA PRO A 166 10.10 -13.28 24.16
C PRO A 166 9.81 -12.16 25.17
N SER A 167 8.53 -11.98 25.48
CA SER A 167 7.93 -11.24 26.62
C SER A 167 7.10 -10.02 26.24
N ILE A 168 5.90 -10.27 25.71
CA ILE A 168 4.69 -9.58 26.20
C ILE A 168 3.68 -10.67 26.46
N THR A 169 3.30 -10.86 27.73
CA THR A 169 2.18 -11.71 28.12
C THR A 169 0.89 -11.11 27.57
N ILE A 170 0.59 -11.41 26.31
CA ILE A 170 -0.78 -11.34 25.80
C ILE A 170 -1.46 -12.56 26.43
N LYS A 171 -2.45 -12.32 27.29
CA LYS A 171 -3.31 -13.39 27.80
C LYS A 171 -3.74 -14.24 26.60
N PRO A 172 -3.51 -15.57 26.60
CA PRO A 172 -4.02 -16.42 25.55
C PRO A 172 -5.52 -16.16 25.46
N GLN A 173 -5.98 -15.57 24.35
CA GLN A 173 -7.32 -15.91 23.95
C GLN A 173 -7.26 -17.40 23.69
N GLU A 174 -8.00 -18.18 24.47
CA GLU A 174 -8.27 -19.58 24.16
C GLU A 174 -8.79 -19.63 22.72
N ILE A 175 -7.91 -19.89 21.75
CA ILE A 175 -8.32 -20.27 20.41
C ILE A 175 -8.75 -21.72 20.55
N LYS A 176 -10.00 -21.86 21.01
CA LYS A 176 -10.81 -23.05 20.79
C LYS A 176 -10.82 -23.31 19.28
N THR A 177 -10.81 -24.59 18.96
CA THR A 177 -11.09 -25.23 17.66
C THR A 177 -11.60 -24.25 16.59
N PRO A 178 -11.04 -24.23 15.36
CA PRO A 178 -11.45 -23.28 14.33
C PRO A 178 -12.98 -23.21 14.22
N PRO A 179 -13.55 -22.00 14.08
CA PRO A 179 -15.00 -21.80 14.10
C PRO A 179 -15.69 -22.72 13.07
N ALA A 180 -16.96 -23.05 13.26
CA ALA A 180 -17.66 -23.93 12.33
C ALA A 180 -17.53 -23.42 10.88
N LYS A 181 -17.27 -24.35 9.94
CA LYS A 181 -17.03 -24.04 8.52
C LYS A 181 -18.12 -23.10 8.00
N PRO A 182 -17.76 -21.89 7.54
CA PRO A 182 -18.76 -20.95 7.08
C PRO A 182 -19.38 -21.43 5.77
N SER A 183 -20.71 -21.29 5.66
CA SER A 183 -21.40 -21.42 4.38
C SER A 183 -21.09 -20.18 3.55
N VAL A 184 -20.33 -20.33 2.47
CA VAL A 184 -20.15 -19.27 1.48
C VAL A 184 -21.48 -19.12 0.74
N VAL A 185 -22.34 -18.21 1.23
CA VAL A 185 -23.63 -17.92 0.61
C VAL A 185 -23.34 -17.26 -0.73
N ARG A 186 -23.62 -18.00 -1.81
CA ARG A 186 -23.64 -17.41 -3.15
C ARG A 186 -24.88 -16.52 -3.24
N PRO A 187 -24.75 -15.26 -3.68
CA PRO A 187 -25.89 -14.59 -4.27
C PRO A 187 -26.38 -15.47 -5.41
N LYS A 188 -27.66 -15.83 -5.43
CA LYS A 188 -28.25 -16.40 -6.64
C LYS A 188 -28.08 -15.33 -7.72
N THR A 189 -27.24 -15.58 -8.71
CA THR A 189 -27.28 -14.85 -9.96
C THR A 189 -28.63 -15.19 -10.60
N THR A 190 -29.67 -14.43 -10.28
CA THR A 190 -30.81 -14.31 -11.17
C THR A 190 -30.25 -13.67 -12.43
N PHE A 191 -30.12 -14.47 -13.48
CA PHE A 191 -30.02 -13.95 -14.83
C PHE A 191 -31.29 -13.12 -15.05
N PHE A 192 -31.19 -11.81 -14.84
CA PHE A 192 -32.08 -10.90 -15.54
C PHE A 192 -31.66 -11.01 -16.99
N GLU A 193 -32.45 -11.72 -17.79
CA GLU A 193 -32.41 -11.54 -19.23
C GLU A 193 -32.57 -10.02 -19.48
N PRO A 194 -31.65 -9.39 -20.22
CA PRO A 194 -31.84 -8.00 -20.60
C PRO A 194 -33.15 -7.89 -21.39
N PRO A 195 -33.95 -6.83 -21.17
CA PRO A 195 -35.15 -6.63 -21.96
C PRO A 195 -34.79 -6.62 -23.44
N VAL A 196 -35.52 -7.40 -24.24
CA VAL A 196 -35.43 -7.40 -25.69
C VAL A 196 -35.84 -6.00 -26.17
N ILE A 197 -34.87 -5.15 -26.44
CA ILE A 197 -35.10 -3.89 -27.14
C ILE A 197 -35.33 -4.27 -28.60
N HIS A 198 -36.58 -4.24 -29.03
CA HIS A 198 -36.92 -4.24 -30.45
C HIS A 198 -36.36 -2.97 -31.08
N THR A 199 -35.22 -3.08 -31.76
CA THR A 199 -34.76 -2.05 -32.69
C THR A 199 -35.63 -2.11 -33.95
N PRO A 200 -36.19 -0.98 -34.41
CA PRO A 200 -36.85 -0.93 -35.71
C PRO A 200 -35.81 -1.17 -36.83
N PRO A 201 -36.22 -1.73 -37.99
CA PRO A 201 -35.31 -2.03 -39.07
C PRO A 201 -34.68 -0.75 -39.63
N ILE A 202 -33.36 -0.80 -39.81
CA ILE A 202 -32.56 0.24 -40.46
C ILE A 202 -32.99 0.30 -41.93
N PRO A 203 -33.35 1.47 -42.50
CA PRO A 203 -33.64 1.57 -43.92
C PRO A 203 -32.36 1.37 -44.75
N ASP A 204 -32.46 0.58 -45.81
CA ASP A 204 -31.38 0.32 -46.77
C ASP A 204 -30.87 1.63 -47.39
N VAL A 205 -29.64 2.01 -47.04
CA VAL A 205 -28.91 3.08 -47.72
C VAL A 205 -27.98 2.44 -48.76
N PRO A 206 -28.04 2.84 -50.05
CA PRO A 206 -27.18 2.27 -51.07
C PRO A 206 -25.71 2.60 -50.82
N LEU A 207 -24.85 1.60 -50.95
CA LEU A 207 -23.41 1.69 -50.82
C LEU A 207 -22.81 2.52 -51.97
N VAL A 208 -22.49 3.79 -51.73
CA VAL A 208 -21.69 4.59 -52.66
C VAL A 208 -20.21 4.28 -52.42
N VAL A 209 -19.62 3.49 -53.33
CA VAL A 209 -18.19 3.18 -53.35
C VAL A 209 -17.44 4.40 -53.90
N HIS A 210 -16.84 5.21 -53.03
CA HIS A 210 -15.80 6.14 -53.43
C HIS A 210 -14.43 5.45 -53.34
N THR A 211 -13.88 5.07 -54.49
CA THR A 211 -12.48 4.65 -54.63
C THR A 211 -11.57 5.86 -54.45
N LEU A 212 -10.81 5.89 -53.36
CA LEU A 212 -9.67 6.80 -53.20
C LEU A 212 -8.41 6.17 -53.80
N PRO A 213 -7.54 6.96 -54.48
CA PRO A 213 -6.36 6.44 -55.15
C PRO A 213 -5.22 6.15 -54.16
N ILE A 214 -4.49 5.07 -54.42
CA ILE A 214 -3.23 4.69 -53.77
C ILE A 214 -2.09 5.51 -54.38
N PRO A 215 -1.22 6.16 -53.59
CA PRO A 215 0.10 6.56 -54.07
C PRO A 215 1.18 5.61 -53.53
N ASP A 216 1.94 5.05 -54.47
CA ASP A 216 3.10 4.18 -54.24
C ASP A 216 4.40 5.01 -54.33
N LYS A 217 5.37 4.62 -53.49
CA LYS A 217 6.84 4.87 -53.51
C LYS A 217 7.43 6.22 -53.05
N ASN A 218 8.20 6.10 -51.94
CA ASN A 218 9.51 6.70 -51.61
C ASN A 218 10.41 7.03 -52.83
N PRO A 219 11.51 7.84 -52.73
CA PRO A 219 12.24 8.28 -51.51
C PRO A 219 12.75 9.75 -51.52
N VAL A 220 13.10 10.33 -50.36
CA VAL A 220 14.28 11.23 -50.18
C VAL A 220 14.73 11.23 -48.72
N VAL A 221 16.02 10.93 -48.50
CA VAL A 221 16.78 11.05 -47.25
C VAL A 221 17.36 12.46 -47.12
N PRO A 222 17.44 13.07 -45.92
CA PRO A 222 18.51 14.00 -45.62
C PRO A 222 19.43 13.46 -44.52
N ASP A 223 20.71 13.59 -44.84
CA ASP A 223 21.91 13.29 -44.10
C ASP A 223 22.22 14.42 -43.10
N ASN A 224 22.19 14.14 -41.80
CA ASN A 224 22.60 15.10 -40.76
C ASN A 224 23.53 14.39 -39.75
N THR A 225 24.80 14.38 -40.11
CA THR A 225 25.96 14.07 -39.27
C THR A 225 26.13 15.09 -38.13
N ALA A 226 26.56 14.58 -36.98
CA ALA A 226 27.25 15.25 -35.86
C ALA A 226 26.51 16.35 -35.06
N LEU A 227 26.35 16.10 -33.75
CA LEU A 227 26.61 17.05 -32.66
C LEU A 227 26.52 16.30 -31.30
N ASP A 228 27.71 15.95 -30.81
CA ASP A 228 28.21 15.92 -29.43
C ASP A 228 27.38 15.34 -28.25
N ALA A 229 27.96 14.29 -27.68
CA ALA A 229 27.67 13.73 -26.36
C ALA A 229 28.11 14.69 -25.22
N PRO A 230 27.42 14.70 -24.07
CA PRO A 230 27.88 15.45 -22.90
C PRO A 230 29.12 14.80 -22.26
N PRO A 231 30.08 15.59 -21.74
CA PRO A 231 31.38 15.08 -21.34
C PRO A 231 31.35 14.40 -19.97
N VAL A 232 32.10 13.31 -19.90
CA VAL A 232 32.58 12.62 -18.70
C VAL A 232 33.50 13.56 -17.93
N ILE A 233 33.19 13.86 -16.66
CA ILE A 233 34.12 14.54 -15.75
C ILE A 233 34.84 13.47 -14.91
N PRO A 234 36.19 13.47 -14.87
CA PRO A 234 36.96 12.43 -14.21
C PRO A 234 37.17 12.71 -12.72
N ILE A 235 37.18 11.61 -11.96
CA ILE A 235 37.67 11.50 -10.59
C ILE A 235 39.15 11.89 -10.56
N LYS A 236 39.52 12.85 -9.71
CA LYS A 236 40.90 13.06 -9.26
C LYS A 236 40.95 13.10 -7.74
N THR A 237 41.65 12.11 -7.22
CA THR A 237 42.28 12.03 -5.90
C THR A 237 43.36 13.10 -5.80
N GLU A 238 43.40 13.87 -4.71
CA GLU A 238 44.64 14.48 -4.22
C GLU A 238 44.53 14.72 -2.71
N GLN A 239 45.41 14.02 -2.00
CA GLN A 239 45.79 14.24 -0.62
C GLN A 239 46.80 15.40 -0.58
N ASP A 240 46.81 16.10 0.56
CA ASP A 240 47.94 16.79 1.22
C ASP A 240 47.65 18.26 1.61
N GLU A 241 47.44 18.40 2.93
CA GLU A 241 47.93 19.40 3.90
C GLU A 241 48.23 20.86 3.46
N ILE A 242 47.77 21.82 4.26
CA ILE A 242 48.61 22.66 5.14
C ILE A 242 47.75 23.67 5.96
N SER A 243 47.82 23.52 7.29
CA SER A 243 47.87 24.50 8.39
C SER A 243 46.92 25.70 8.54
N ALA A 244 46.22 25.64 9.69
CA ALA A 244 46.03 26.67 10.75
C ALA A 244 44.75 27.54 10.75
N PRO A 245 44.26 28.01 11.92
CA PRO A 245 44.37 27.49 13.30
C PRO A 245 43.00 27.16 13.93
N LEU A 246 43.03 26.29 14.94
CA LEU A 246 41.92 25.98 15.85
C LEU A 246 41.50 27.24 16.63
N THR A 247 40.28 27.73 16.42
CA THR A 247 39.57 28.58 17.38
C THR A 247 38.62 27.73 18.22
N PRO A 248 38.38 28.07 19.49
CA PRO A 248 37.65 27.21 20.41
C PRO A 248 36.20 27.07 19.95
N VAL A 249 35.72 25.84 19.82
CA VAL A 249 34.29 25.56 19.67
C VAL A 249 33.64 25.94 20.99
N GLU A 250 32.94 27.06 20.98
CA GLU A 250 32.05 27.49 22.06
C GLU A 250 30.93 26.45 22.16
N ASP A 251 30.83 25.79 23.32
CA ASP A 251 29.78 24.82 23.64
C ASP A 251 28.41 25.46 23.40
N THR A 252 27.81 25.17 22.26
CA THR A 252 26.44 25.58 21.96
C THR A 252 25.53 24.58 22.68
N GLU A 253 24.87 25.03 23.75
CA GLU A 253 23.78 24.28 24.40
C GLU A 253 22.80 23.76 23.33
N PRO A 254 22.27 22.52 23.47
CA PRO A 254 21.32 21.99 22.51
C PRO A 254 20.06 22.85 22.52
N GLU A 255 19.83 23.55 21.40
CA GLU A 255 18.65 24.36 21.14
C GLU A 255 17.40 23.51 21.42
N VAL A 256 16.63 23.89 22.43
CA VAL A 256 15.52 23.09 22.97
C VAL A 256 14.40 23.02 21.93
N LEU A 257 14.42 21.94 21.15
CA LEU A 257 13.39 21.61 20.17
C LEU A 257 12.04 21.56 20.88
N SER A 258 11.03 22.26 20.35
CA SER A 258 9.68 22.27 20.94
C SER A 258 9.17 20.83 21.15
N PRO A 259 8.68 20.44 22.35
CA PRO A 259 8.23 19.08 22.65
C PRO A 259 7.04 18.64 21.78
N LEU A 260 6.40 19.59 21.09
CA LEU A 260 5.32 19.37 20.14
C LEU A 260 5.81 18.78 18.79
N ILE A 261 7.07 18.99 18.40
CA ILE A 261 7.60 18.58 17.10
C ILE A 261 7.54 17.06 16.89
N PRO A 262 8.00 16.20 17.82
CA PRO A 262 7.88 14.74 17.67
C PRO A 262 6.42 14.27 17.58
N SER A 263 5.51 14.92 18.30
CA SER A 263 4.07 14.63 18.27
C SER A 263 3.45 14.97 16.92
N LEU A 264 3.83 16.12 16.33
CA LEU A 264 3.41 16.51 14.98
C LEU A 264 3.97 15.55 13.92
N GLU A 265 5.20 15.06 14.07
CA GLU A 265 5.79 14.07 13.16
C GLU A 265 5.04 12.74 13.20
N GLY A 266 4.76 12.22 14.39
CA GLY A 266 3.95 11.02 14.57
C GLY A 266 2.55 11.17 13.97
N TYR A 267 1.93 12.34 14.12
CA TYR A 267 0.64 12.64 13.51
C TYR A 267 0.71 12.67 11.97
N ILE A 268 1.71 13.35 11.39
CA ILE A 268 1.90 13.46 9.94
C ILE A 268 2.14 12.08 9.33
N GLU A 269 3.00 11.27 9.93
CA GLU A 269 3.35 9.94 9.42
C GLU A 269 2.17 8.98 9.48
N MET A 270 1.46 8.95 10.62
CA MET A 270 0.22 8.20 10.75
C MET A 270 -0.81 8.63 9.69
N ARG A 271 -0.99 9.94 9.48
CA ARG A 271 -2.00 10.46 8.55
C ARG A 271 -1.64 10.30 7.08
N ARG A 272 -0.37 10.35 6.72
CA ARG A 272 0.10 10.06 5.36
C ARG A 272 -0.12 8.58 5.00
N ASN A 273 -0.06 7.72 6.01
CA ASN A 273 -0.26 6.26 5.89
C ASN A 273 -1.71 5.82 6.15
N GLU A 274 -2.64 6.74 6.48
CA GLU A 274 -4.08 6.49 6.52
C GLU A 274 -4.62 6.46 5.08
N TRP A 275 -5.03 5.27 4.65
CA TRP A 275 -5.46 4.93 3.30
C TRP A 275 -6.59 5.83 2.78
N SER A 276 -6.57 6.19 1.50
CA SER A 276 -7.75 6.72 0.80
C SER A 276 -8.77 5.58 0.62
N PHE A 277 -9.76 5.50 1.50
CA PHE A 277 -10.91 4.62 1.32
C PHE A 277 -11.74 5.12 0.14
N HIS A 278 -11.47 4.64 -1.07
CA HIS A 278 -12.45 4.76 -2.14
C HIS A 278 -13.59 3.76 -1.91
N TYR A 279 -14.70 4.31 -1.45
CA TYR A 279 -15.93 3.64 -1.04
C TYR A 279 -16.62 2.90 -2.18
N ASN A 280 -16.68 1.57 -2.10
CA ASN A 280 -17.72 0.78 -2.77
C ASN A 280 -18.24 -0.42 -1.94
N PHE A 281 -17.80 -0.58 -0.69
CA PHE A 281 -18.11 -1.79 0.11
C PHE A 281 -18.91 -1.56 1.40
N LEU A 282 -19.29 -0.34 1.75
CA LEU A 282 -19.34 -0.01 3.17
C LEU A 282 -20.70 0.50 3.68
N GLY A 283 -21.59 -0.42 4.04
CA GLY A 283 -22.76 -0.12 4.88
C GLY A 283 -22.47 -0.27 6.37
N VAL A 284 -21.92 -1.43 6.78
CA VAL A 284 -21.75 -1.78 8.19
C VAL A 284 -20.42 -1.29 8.77
N MET A 285 -19.33 -1.35 8.00
CA MET A 285 -18.04 -0.81 8.47
C MET A 285 -18.07 0.72 8.51
N SER A 286 -18.79 1.40 7.61
CA SER A 286 -19.04 2.85 7.73
C SER A 286 -19.75 3.20 9.03
N LEU A 287 -20.70 2.38 9.48
CA LEU A 287 -21.40 2.63 10.73
C LEU A 287 -20.50 2.39 11.95
N ILE A 288 -19.66 1.35 11.93
CA ILE A 288 -18.70 1.06 13.01
C ILE A 288 -17.66 2.17 13.10
N TYR A 289 -17.08 2.58 11.96
CA TYR A 289 -16.15 3.69 11.92
C TYR A 289 -16.84 5.00 12.29
N LEU A 290 -18.09 5.24 11.91
CA LEU A 290 -18.85 6.47 12.25
C LEU A 290 -19.20 6.53 13.74
N ILE A 291 -19.51 5.38 14.35
CA ILE A 291 -19.69 5.26 15.80
C ILE A 291 -18.35 5.43 16.51
N MET A 292 -17.26 4.88 15.99
CA MET A 292 -15.92 5.16 16.52
C MET A 292 -15.52 6.63 16.34
N ASP A 293 -15.87 7.28 15.25
CA ASP A 293 -15.64 8.72 15.01
C ASP A 293 -16.40 9.57 16.02
N ALA A 294 -17.68 9.25 16.25
CA ALA A 294 -18.54 9.93 17.20
C ALA A 294 -18.11 9.74 18.66
N ILE A 295 -17.54 8.57 19.00
CA ILE A 295 -17.07 8.26 20.37
C ILE A 295 -15.65 8.77 20.60
N SER A 296 -14.78 8.72 19.59
CA SER A 296 -13.34 9.01 19.72
C SER A 296 -12.97 10.44 19.28
N GLY A 297 -13.89 11.17 18.64
CA GLY A 297 -13.59 12.44 17.97
C GLY A 297 -12.56 12.29 16.85
N SER A 298 -12.41 11.10 16.26
CA SER A 298 -11.54 10.92 15.10
C SER A 298 -12.12 11.66 13.88
N ASP A 299 -11.27 12.04 12.94
CA ASP A 299 -11.69 12.74 11.71
C ASP A 299 -11.72 11.76 10.52
N HIS A 300 -12.18 10.54 10.73
CA HIS A 300 -11.98 9.44 9.77
C HIS A 300 -12.82 9.62 8.49
N PHE A 301 -13.91 10.38 8.56
CA PHE A 301 -14.88 10.53 7.44
C PHE A 301 -14.73 11.78 6.57
N HIS A 302 -13.75 12.66 6.83
CA HIS A 302 -13.57 13.87 6.02
C HIS A 302 -12.35 13.75 5.10
N GLU A 303 -12.52 13.04 3.98
CA GLU A 303 -11.47 12.83 2.97
C GLU A 303 -10.95 14.15 2.35
N LYS A 304 -11.77 15.21 2.31
CA LYS A 304 -11.35 16.57 1.94
C LYS A 304 -10.45 17.28 2.99
N ASN A 305 -10.28 16.72 4.18
CA ASN A 305 -9.60 17.36 5.31
C ASN A 305 -8.26 16.70 5.69
N ARG A 306 -7.88 15.59 5.05
CA ARG A 306 -6.60 14.91 5.34
C ARG A 306 -5.41 15.74 4.89
N ASP A 307 -5.38 16.13 3.62
CA ASP A 307 -4.24 16.85 3.05
C ASP A 307 -4.12 18.25 3.67
N VAL A 308 -5.25 18.87 4.04
CA VAL A 308 -5.28 20.12 4.81
C VAL A 308 -4.68 19.94 6.20
N LYS A 309 -5.06 18.89 6.94
CA LYS A 309 -4.50 18.60 8.28
C LYS A 309 -3.01 18.21 8.23
N ILE A 310 -2.59 17.46 7.21
CA ILE A 310 -1.17 17.14 6.97
C ILE A 310 -0.39 18.43 6.63
N SER A 311 -0.91 19.27 5.73
CA SER A 311 -0.31 20.56 5.39
C SER A 311 -0.19 21.46 6.62
N ALA A 312 -1.27 21.61 7.39
CA ALA A 312 -1.30 22.45 8.58
C ALA A 312 -0.31 21.97 9.66
N ALA A 313 -0.28 20.66 9.94
CA ALA A 313 0.69 20.07 10.88
C ALA A 313 2.14 20.24 10.40
N THR A 314 2.39 20.08 9.10
CA THR A 314 3.73 20.26 8.50
C THR A 314 4.20 21.70 8.62
N LYS A 315 3.32 22.67 8.32
CA LYS A 315 3.64 24.10 8.44
C LYS A 315 3.86 24.52 9.89
N LEU A 316 3.04 24.02 10.83
CA LEU A 316 3.26 24.29 12.25
C LEU A 316 4.60 23.70 12.73
N LYS A 317 4.96 22.49 12.29
CA LYS A 317 6.27 21.90 12.58
C LYS A 317 7.41 22.79 12.11
N GLN A 318 7.33 23.29 10.86
CA GLN A 318 8.34 24.17 10.27
C GLN A 318 8.45 25.54 10.97
N LEU A 319 7.35 26.04 11.53
CA LEU A 319 7.34 27.27 12.33
C LEU A 319 8.03 27.07 13.68
N LEU A 320 7.86 25.90 14.30
CA LEU A 320 8.39 25.60 15.64
C LEU A 320 9.85 25.09 15.61
N ASP A 321 10.31 24.57 14.48
CA ASP A 321 11.67 24.04 14.31
C ASP A 321 12.62 25.17 13.88
N PRO A 322 13.57 25.61 14.72
CA PRO A 322 14.50 26.71 14.39
C PRO A 322 15.43 26.36 13.21
N THR A 323 15.69 25.07 12.98
CA THR A 323 16.58 24.58 11.92
C THR A 323 15.88 24.36 10.59
N ALA A 324 14.54 24.35 10.57
CA ALA A 324 13.77 24.13 9.35
C ALA A 324 13.83 25.33 8.39
N PRO A 325 13.80 25.10 7.06
CA PRO A 325 13.71 26.17 6.06
C PRO A 325 12.57 27.15 6.33
N GLN A 326 12.74 28.39 5.90
CA GLN A 326 11.70 29.43 5.99
C GLN A 326 10.40 28.98 5.33
N LEU A 327 9.27 29.39 5.90
CA LEU A 327 7.96 29.01 5.40
C LEU A 327 7.66 29.78 4.09
N ASN A 328 7.38 29.07 3.01
CA ASN A 328 7.08 29.68 1.70
C ASN A 328 5.74 30.45 1.67
N ALA A 329 4.85 30.24 2.64
CA ALA A 329 3.56 30.95 2.76
C ALA A 329 2.98 30.82 4.18
N PRO A 330 2.26 31.83 4.70
CA PRO A 330 1.64 31.76 6.02
C PRO A 330 0.58 30.64 6.13
N LEU A 331 0.26 30.25 7.37
CA LEU A 331 -0.90 29.40 7.64
C LEU A 331 -2.18 30.08 7.13
N THR A 332 -2.96 29.36 6.32
CA THR A 332 -4.26 29.82 5.83
C THR A 332 -5.32 29.74 6.95
N SER A 333 -6.48 30.37 6.76
CA SER A 333 -7.60 30.27 7.71
C SER A 333 -8.09 28.82 7.89
N VAL A 334 -8.11 28.05 6.80
CA VAL A 334 -8.51 26.64 6.82
C VAL A 334 -7.49 25.78 7.58
N GLU A 335 -6.19 26.05 7.43
CA GLU A 335 -5.14 25.33 8.16
C GLU A 335 -5.13 25.69 9.66
N ARG A 336 -5.42 26.95 10.02
CA ARG A 336 -5.60 27.34 11.43
C ARG A 336 -6.79 26.66 12.08
N ALA A 337 -7.92 26.57 11.37
CA ALA A 337 -9.09 25.81 11.82
C ALA A 337 -8.74 24.34 12.00
N ALA A 338 -8.03 23.74 11.03
CA ALA A 338 -7.60 22.36 11.09
C ALA A 338 -6.66 22.05 12.29
N LEU A 339 -5.82 23.01 12.69
CA LEU A 339 -4.95 22.94 13.87
C LEU A 339 -5.69 23.10 15.21
N SER A 340 -6.97 23.46 15.17
CA SER A 340 -7.82 23.67 16.35
C SER A 340 -8.93 22.62 16.46
N GLU A 341 -8.98 21.65 15.54
CA GLU A 341 -10.08 20.70 15.41
C GLU A 341 -9.61 19.24 15.40
N GLY A 342 -10.42 18.36 16.00
CA GLY A 342 -10.22 16.92 16.00
C GLY A 342 -8.93 16.48 16.69
N ARG A 343 -8.33 15.37 16.22
CA ARG A 343 -7.12 14.80 16.85
C ARG A 343 -5.92 15.73 16.79
N LEU A 344 -5.76 16.46 15.68
CA LEU A 344 -4.69 17.45 15.52
C LEU A 344 -4.87 18.61 16.49
N GLY A 345 -6.11 19.11 16.64
CA GLY A 345 -6.44 20.15 17.61
C GLY A 345 -6.17 19.74 19.06
N GLY A 346 -6.54 18.51 19.44
CA GLY A 346 -6.23 17.97 20.76
C GLY A 346 -4.73 17.91 21.04
N LEU A 347 -3.95 17.44 20.07
CA LEU A 347 -2.49 17.34 20.16
C LEU A 347 -1.82 18.72 20.30
N VAL A 348 -2.31 19.73 19.56
CA VAL A 348 -1.83 21.11 19.68
C VAL A 348 -2.20 21.70 21.04
N ALA A 349 -3.44 21.50 21.49
CA ALA A 349 -3.95 22.03 22.76
C ALA A 349 -3.21 21.50 24.00
N GLU A 350 -2.69 20.27 23.95
CA GLU A 350 -1.82 19.70 25.00
C GLU A 350 -0.55 20.52 25.23
N HIS A 351 -0.12 21.30 24.23
CA HIS A 351 1.11 22.07 24.24
C HIS A 351 0.86 23.60 24.32
N GLY A 352 -0.41 24.03 24.41
CA GLY A 352 -0.80 25.44 24.53
C GLY A 352 -1.83 25.87 23.49
N SER A 353 -2.29 27.12 23.55
CA SER A 353 -3.14 27.66 22.47
C SER A 353 -2.34 27.86 21.19
N LEU A 354 -2.98 27.70 20.04
CA LEU A 354 -2.34 27.85 18.74
C LEU A 354 -1.72 29.26 18.59
N GLU A 355 -2.41 30.28 19.06
CA GLU A 355 -1.96 31.67 19.03
C GLU A 355 -0.70 31.88 19.89
N GLN A 356 -0.64 31.27 21.08
CA GLN A 356 0.55 31.31 21.93
C GLN A 356 1.72 30.58 21.29
N LEU A 357 1.48 29.42 20.67
CA LEU A 357 2.52 28.65 19.99
C LEU A 357 3.09 29.40 18.79
N ILE A 358 2.24 30.09 18.02
CA ILE A 358 2.67 30.94 16.90
C ILE A 358 3.40 32.18 17.40
N GLN A 359 2.93 32.82 18.48
CA GLN A 359 3.55 34.02 19.04
C GLN A 359 4.91 33.76 19.69
N ASN A 360 5.09 32.56 20.25
CA ASN A 360 6.34 32.11 20.89
C ASN A 360 7.28 31.39 19.91
N ALA A 361 6.89 31.23 18.64
CA ALA A 361 7.74 30.63 17.62
C ALA A 361 8.94 31.55 17.32
N PRO A 362 10.12 30.99 16.97
CA PRO A 362 11.25 31.81 16.54
C PRO A 362 10.85 32.70 15.35
N GLU A 363 11.17 34.00 15.41
CA GLU A 363 10.81 34.96 14.36
C GLU A 363 11.39 34.52 13.01
N LYS A 364 10.52 34.05 12.10
CA LYS A 364 10.85 33.71 10.71
C LYS A 364 10.15 34.70 9.77
N GLN A 365 10.93 35.51 9.05
CA GLN A 365 10.42 36.46 8.07
C GLN A 365 9.85 35.73 6.85
N ILE A 366 8.54 35.84 6.62
CA ILE A 366 7.87 35.34 5.43
C ILE A 366 8.40 36.11 4.21
N ILE A 367 8.89 35.40 3.19
CA ILE A 367 9.22 35.99 1.90
C ILE A 367 7.91 36.26 1.17
N GLU A 368 7.38 37.48 1.27
CA GLU A 368 6.37 37.97 0.32
C GLU A 368 7.08 38.29 -1.00
N ASP A 369 6.81 37.51 -2.04
CA ASP A 369 7.28 37.79 -3.40
C ASP A 369 6.58 39.05 -3.94
N ASN A 370 7.14 40.20 -3.59
CA ASN A 370 6.79 41.50 -4.17
C ASN A 370 7.47 41.66 -5.54
N SER A 371 7.06 40.85 -6.51
CA SER A 371 7.47 40.96 -7.91
C SER A 371 6.29 40.98 -8.87
N ILE A 372 5.33 41.90 -8.65
CA ILE A 372 4.45 42.37 -9.73
C ILE A 372 4.58 43.89 -9.80
N HIS A 373 5.45 44.34 -10.71
CA HIS A 373 5.45 45.72 -11.19
C HIS A 373 4.06 46.07 -11.76
N PRO A 374 3.46 47.20 -11.37
CA PRO A 374 2.33 47.74 -12.11
C PRO A 374 2.86 48.38 -13.39
N PHE A 375 2.53 47.80 -14.56
CA PHE A 375 2.53 48.58 -15.79
C PHE A 375 1.41 49.63 -15.70
N ASN A 376 1.79 50.89 -15.67
CA ASN A 376 0.90 52.00 -16.00
C ASN A 376 1.68 53.07 -16.79
N PHE A 377 1.14 53.35 -17.97
CA PHE A 377 1.47 54.34 -19.01
C PHE A 377 2.64 54.05 -19.96
#